data_AF-A0A4Y8CMC2-F1
#
_entry.id   AF-A0A4Y8CMC2-F1
#
_cell.length_a   1.000
_cell.length_b   1.000
_cell.length_c   1.000
_cell.angle_alpha   90.00
_cell.angle_beta   90.00
_cell.angle_gamma   90.00
#
_symmetry.space_group_name_H-M   'P 1'
#
loop_
_entity.id
_entity.type
_entity.pdbx_description
1 polymer ?
#
loop_
_entity_poly.entity_id
_entity_poly.type
_entity_poly.pdbx_seq_one_letter_code
_entity_poly.pdbx_strand_id
1 'polypeptide(L)'
;MVALIIQGLIALNVEDYVGQSYHGTLLTIAVIAFSVIFNTSTSSHLPMIESVMLALHVFGMLAITIPLWVLTPNLSHASDVLLTFTNEGGWPSKELSAMIGLTVPFCALVGFDCSIHMSEEIQDASIAIPRAIMWSIAPNAFMAFFMILTLIFCIGDVESILNSKSKEPFIQLFYNST
;
A
#
# COMPACT_ATOMS: atom_id res chain seq x y z
N MET A 1 9.87 -1.86 -0.96
CA MET A 1 8.74 -1.38 -0.14
C MET A 1 8.89 -1.80 1.32
N VAL A 2 8.76 -3.09 1.68
CA VAL A 2 8.79 -3.55 3.09
C VAL A 2 10.00 -3.08 3.89
N ALA A 3 11.20 -3.16 3.33
CA ALA A 3 12.43 -2.72 4.00
C ALA A 3 12.44 -1.22 4.34
N LEU A 4 11.88 -0.37 3.48
CA LEU A 4 11.79 1.07 3.71
C LEU A 4 10.75 1.40 4.77
N ILE A 5 9.65 0.63 4.83
CA ILE A 5 8.66 0.74 5.91
C ILE A 5 9.30 0.41 7.26
N ILE A 6 10.05 -0.71 7.34
CA ILE A 6 10.79 -1.08 8.56
C ILE A 6 11.77 0.03 8.94
N GLN A 7 12.52 0.56 7.97
CA GLN A 7 13.47 1.64 8.19
C GLN A 7 12.79 2.95 8.64
N GLY A 8 11.63 3.28 8.09
CA GLY A 8 10.82 4.44 8.48
C GLY A 8 10.30 4.32 9.91
N LEU A 9 9.89 3.12 10.33
CA LEU A 9 9.50 2.84 11.71
C LEU A 9 10.68 2.97 12.68
N ILE A 10 11.88 2.51 12.30
CA ILE A 10 13.10 2.70 13.11
C ILE A 10 13.39 4.20 13.26
N ALA A 11 13.33 4.96 12.15
CA ALA A 11 13.58 6.40 12.15
C ALA A 11 12.58 7.19 13.01
N LEU A 12 11.35 6.67 13.17
CA LEU A 12 10.33 7.27 14.02
C LEU A 12 10.55 6.98 15.51
N ASN A 13 11.08 5.80 15.85
CA ASN A 13 11.23 5.36 17.25
C ASN A 13 12.62 5.60 17.84
N VAL A 14 13.65 5.85 17.00
CA VAL A 14 15.03 6.05 17.43
C VAL A 14 15.52 7.42 16.96
N GLU A 15 15.63 8.37 17.88
CA GLU A 15 15.91 9.78 17.57
C GLU A 15 17.24 10.01 16.82
N ASP A 16 18.26 9.22 17.14
CA ASP A 16 19.62 9.29 16.58
C ASP A 16 19.80 8.44 15.31
N TYR A 17 18.74 7.81 14.80
CA TYR A 17 18.86 6.95 13.63
C TYR A 17 18.99 7.75 12.33
N VAL A 18 20.16 7.64 11.70
CA VAL A 18 20.42 8.20 10.37
C VAL A 18 20.26 7.11 9.31
N GLY A 19 19.14 7.16 8.57
CA GLY A 19 18.84 6.21 7.51
C GLY A 19 19.81 6.30 6.33
N GLN A 20 20.68 5.30 6.21
CA GLN A 20 21.58 5.13 5.06
C GLN A 20 20.94 4.23 4.00
N SER A 21 21.29 4.44 2.72
CA SER A 21 20.72 3.66 1.61
C SER A 21 21.03 2.16 1.71
N TYR A 22 22.20 1.79 2.24
CA TYR A 22 22.58 0.38 2.39
C TYR A 22 21.80 -0.35 3.49
N HIS A 23 21.25 0.36 4.49
CA HIS A 23 20.37 -0.25 5.50
C HIS A 23 19.11 -0.83 4.84
N GLY A 24 18.48 -0.05 3.96
CA GLY A 24 17.31 -0.49 3.20
C GLY A 24 17.62 -1.70 2.30
N THR A 25 18.80 -1.72 1.66
CA THR A 25 19.25 -2.86 0.86
C THR A 25 19.44 -4.12 1.72
N LEU A 26 20.12 -4.03 2.86
CA LEU A 26 20.33 -5.17 3.76
C LEU A 26 19.03 -5.71 4.32
N LEU A 27 18.11 -4.82 4.72
CA LEU A 27 16.76 -5.19 5.15
C LEU A 27 15.98 -5.87 4.02
N THR A 28 16.13 -5.39 2.78
CA THR A 28 15.50 -6.03 1.62
C THR A 28 16.03 -7.45 1.41
N ILE A 29 17.35 -7.64 1.48
CA ILE A 29 17.98 -8.96 1.38
C ILE A 29 17.46 -9.89 2.50
N ALA A 30 17.37 -9.40 3.73
CA ALA A 30 16.86 -10.16 4.86
C ALA A 30 15.41 -10.61 4.67
N VAL A 31 14.53 -9.70 4.22
CA VAL A 31 13.12 -10.01 3.95
C VAL A 31 13.00 -11.03 2.81
N ILE A 32 13.78 -10.89 1.73
CA ILE A 32 13.78 -11.85 0.63
C ILE A 32 14.25 -13.23 1.10
N ALA A 33 15.34 -13.29 1.87
CA ALA A 33 15.85 -14.55 2.41
C ALA A 33 14.80 -15.24 3.30
N PHE A 34 14.12 -14.47 4.15
CA PHE A 34 12.99 -14.98 4.96
C PHE A 34 11.86 -15.50 4.07
N SER A 35 11.42 -14.74 3.06
CA SER A 35 10.37 -15.16 2.14
C SER A 35 10.70 -16.45 1.39
N VAL A 36 11.95 -16.63 0.97
CA VAL A 36 12.42 -17.88 0.33
C VAL A 36 12.29 -19.05 1.30
N ILE A 37 12.81 -18.92 2.52
CA ILE A 37 12.74 -19.97 3.55
C ILE A 37 11.29 -20.31 3.86
N PHE A 38 10.45 -19.29 4.07
CA PHE A 38 9.04 -19.45 4.39
C PHE A 38 8.28 -20.18 3.28
N ASN A 39 8.44 -19.75 2.02
CA ASN A 39 7.75 -20.34 0.87
C ASN A 39 8.22 -21.77 0.61
N THR A 40 9.50 -22.08 0.81
CA THR A 40 10.00 -23.45 0.64
C THR A 40 9.53 -24.38 1.78
N SER A 41 9.52 -23.90 3.03
CA SER A 41 9.18 -24.74 4.20
C SER A 41 7.67 -24.91 4.41
N THR A 42 6.85 -23.97 3.94
CA THR A 42 5.42 -23.87 4.29
C THR A 42 4.49 -24.11 3.10
N SER A 43 5.03 -24.61 1.98
CA SER A 43 4.27 -24.82 0.73
C SER A 43 3.00 -25.66 0.92
N SER A 44 2.99 -26.62 1.84
CA SER A 44 1.83 -27.46 2.15
C SER A 44 0.68 -26.73 2.87
N HIS A 45 0.97 -25.60 3.54
CA HIS A 45 -0.01 -24.81 4.29
C HIS A 45 -0.41 -23.51 3.56
N LEU A 46 0.16 -23.28 2.38
CA LEU A 46 -0.05 -22.06 1.58
C LEU A 46 -1.54 -21.74 1.36
N PRO A 47 -2.43 -22.70 1.03
CA PRO A 47 -3.85 -22.39 0.82
C PRO A 47 -4.56 -21.84 2.08
N MET A 48 -4.16 -22.31 3.26
CA MET A 48 -4.71 -21.82 4.53
C MET A 48 -4.18 -20.41 4.84
N ILE A 49 -2.89 -20.18 4.61
CA ILE A 49 -2.28 -18.85 4.78
C ILE A 49 -2.91 -17.84 3.83
N GLU A 50 -3.13 -18.19 2.57
CA GLU A 50 -3.81 -17.33 1.59
C GLU A 50 -5.21 -16.94 2.04
N SER A 51 -5.98 -17.88 2.58
CA SER A 51 -7.31 -17.61 3.13
C SER A 51 -7.27 -16.64 4.31
N VAL A 52 -6.29 -16.80 5.21
CA VAL A 52 -6.07 -15.88 6.34
C VAL A 52 -5.63 -14.50 5.86
N MET A 53 -4.73 -14.44 4.86
CA MET A 53 -4.27 -13.17 4.27
C MET A 53 -5.41 -12.44 3.57
N LEU A 54 -6.31 -13.15 2.89
CA LEU A 54 -7.51 -12.55 2.31
C LEU A 54 -8.42 -11.96 3.39
N ALA A 55 -8.63 -12.67 4.51
CA ALA A 55 -9.39 -12.14 5.63
C ALA A 55 -8.71 -10.89 6.22
N LEU A 56 -7.40 -10.93 6.45
CA LEU A 56 -6.63 -9.78 6.93
C LEU A 56 -6.66 -8.61 5.95
N HIS A 57 -6.68 -8.85 4.64
CA HIS A 57 -6.78 -7.80 3.63
C HIS A 57 -8.12 -7.07 3.73
N VAL A 58 -9.22 -7.83 3.80
CA VAL A 58 -10.57 -7.27 3.88
C VAL A 58 -10.84 -6.57 5.21
N PHE A 59 -10.56 -7.24 6.33
CA PHE A 59 -10.81 -6.68 7.66
C PHE A 59 -9.75 -5.64 8.06
N GLY A 60 -8.51 -5.82 7.61
CA GLY A 60 -7.42 -4.87 7.84
C GLY A 60 -7.69 -3.52 7.21
N MET A 61 -8.34 -3.48 6.03
CA MET A 61 -8.81 -2.23 5.46
C MET A 61 -9.71 -1.47 6.45
N LEU A 62 -10.73 -2.15 7.01
CA LEU A 62 -11.62 -1.54 7.98
C LEU A 62 -10.89 -1.14 9.27
N ALA A 63 -9.97 -1.98 9.74
CA ALA A 63 -9.17 -1.73 10.93
C ALA A 63 -8.21 -0.52 10.77
N ILE A 64 -7.85 -0.14 9.54
CA ILE A 64 -7.07 1.06 9.27
C ILE A 64 -8.00 2.26 9.04
N THR A 65 -9.04 2.09 8.21
CA THR A 65 -9.92 3.22 7.85
C THR A 65 -10.69 3.76 9.05
N ILE A 66 -11.28 2.90 9.89
CA ILE A 66 -12.13 3.34 11.01
C ILE A 66 -11.34 4.21 12.00
N PRO A 67 -10.17 3.80 12.52
CA PRO A 67 -9.40 4.64 13.43
C PRO A 67 -8.96 5.96 12.79
N LEU A 68 -8.58 5.98 11.52
CA LEU A 68 -8.20 7.22 10.84
C LEU A 68 -9.34 8.24 10.85
N TRP A 69 -10.55 7.83 10.47
CA TRP A 69 -11.71 8.75 10.49
C TRP A 69 -12.13 9.18 11.88
N VAL A 70 -11.89 8.36 12.90
CA VAL A 70 -12.31 8.64 14.30
C VAL A 70 -11.27 9.48 15.06
N LEU A 71 -9.99 9.22 14.84
CA LEU A 71 -8.90 9.80 15.63
C LEU A 71 -8.27 11.03 14.97
N THR A 72 -8.39 11.19 13.65
CA THR A 72 -7.83 12.36 12.96
C THR A 72 -8.50 13.65 13.48
N PRO A 73 -7.74 14.57 14.11
CA PRO A 73 -8.32 15.70 14.82
C PRO A 73 -8.97 16.72 13.89
N ASN A 74 -8.43 16.91 12.69
CA ASN A 74 -8.99 17.81 11.68
C ASN A 74 -8.92 17.13 10.31
N LEU A 75 -10.08 16.79 9.75
CA LEU A 75 -10.19 16.28 8.39
C LEU A 75 -10.06 17.44 7.40
N SER A 76 -9.35 17.21 6.30
CA SER A 76 -9.19 18.18 5.22
C SER A 76 -10.54 18.52 4.58
N HIS A 77 -10.74 19.78 4.18
CA HIS A 77 -11.97 20.20 3.51
C HIS A 77 -12.08 19.53 2.13
N ALA A 78 -13.31 19.16 1.73
CA ALA A 78 -13.56 18.45 0.47
C ALA A 78 -13.12 19.24 -0.77
N SER A 79 -13.17 20.57 -0.73
CA SER A 79 -12.63 21.43 -1.80
C SER A 79 -11.13 21.24 -1.98
N ASP A 80 -10.40 21.13 -0.87
CA ASP A 80 -8.96 21.05 -0.88
C ASP A 80 -8.54 19.65 -1.34
N VAL A 81 -9.22 18.62 -0.84
CA VAL A 81 -9.00 17.22 -1.19
C VAL A 81 -9.28 16.91 -2.68
N LEU A 82 -10.37 17.45 -3.23
CA LEU A 82 -10.84 17.07 -4.57
C LEU A 82 -10.41 18.01 -5.69
N LEU A 83 -10.15 19.28 -5.38
CA LEU A 83 -9.90 20.32 -6.38
C LEU A 83 -8.49 20.89 -6.33
N THR A 84 -7.73 20.66 -5.25
CA THR A 84 -6.37 21.18 -5.12
C THR A 84 -5.34 20.16 -5.59
N PHE A 85 -4.64 20.49 -6.67
CA PHE A 85 -3.52 19.71 -7.19
C PHE A 85 -2.19 20.39 -6.81
N THR A 86 -1.34 19.63 -6.11
CA THR A 86 0.01 20.00 -5.71
C THR A 86 1.06 19.29 -6.57
N ASN A 87 2.27 19.84 -6.62
CA ASN A 87 3.37 19.30 -7.42
C ASN A 87 4.67 19.33 -6.62
N GLU A 88 4.64 18.64 -5.49
CA GLU A 88 5.79 18.55 -4.58
C GLU A 88 6.91 17.65 -5.14
N GLY A 89 6.63 16.91 -6.22
CA GLY A 89 7.61 16.11 -6.96
C GLY A 89 8.50 16.92 -7.91
N GLY A 90 8.24 18.22 -8.10
CA GLY A 90 9.04 19.07 -8.98
C GLY A 90 8.87 18.77 -10.47
N TRP A 91 7.74 18.20 -10.89
CA TRP A 91 7.48 17.88 -12.29
C TRP A 91 7.23 19.14 -13.13
N PRO A 92 7.49 19.12 -14.45
CA PRO A 92 7.22 20.26 -15.34
C PRO A 92 5.79 20.81 -15.31
N SER A 93 4.80 19.98 -14.98
CA SER A 93 3.39 20.39 -14.91
C SER A 93 2.63 19.59 -13.83
N LYS A 94 1.54 20.17 -13.33
CA LYS A 94 0.70 19.53 -12.31
C LYS A 94 -0.02 18.31 -12.85
N GLU A 95 -0.39 18.33 -14.13
CA GLU A 95 -1.05 17.23 -14.83
C GLU A 95 -0.10 16.03 -14.95
N LEU A 96 1.16 16.29 -15.27
CA LEU A 96 2.18 15.24 -15.32
C LEU A 96 2.43 14.65 -13.92
N SER A 97 2.52 15.50 -12.89
CA SER A 97 2.62 15.03 -11.51
C SER A 97 1.43 14.15 -11.11
N ALA A 98 0.21 14.53 -11.50
CA ALA A 98 -0.99 13.73 -11.25
C ALA A 98 -0.95 12.37 -11.98
N MET A 99 -0.53 12.33 -13.26
CA MET A 99 -0.39 11.08 -14.02
C MET A 99 0.66 10.14 -13.41
N ILE A 100 1.76 10.70 -12.91
CA ILE A 100 2.80 9.92 -12.22
C ILE A 100 2.28 9.38 -10.89
N GLY A 101 1.53 10.21 -10.14
CA GLY A 101 0.84 9.78 -8.92
C GLY A 101 -0.13 8.62 -9.13
N LEU A 102 -0.78 8.51 -10.29
CA LEU A 102 -1.67 7.40 -10.63
C LEU A 102 -0.95 6.06 -10.82
N THR A 103 0.38 6.07 -11.05
CA THR A 103 1.13 4.83 -11.34
C THR A 103 1.11 3.88 -10.15
N VAL A 104 1.18 4.38 -8.91
CA VAL A 104 1.18 3.55 -7.70
C VAL A 104 -0.15 2.80 -7.51
N PRO A 105 -1.32 3.46 -7.59
CA PRO A 105 -2.61 2.76 -7.62
C PRO A 105 -2.74 1.72 -8.73
N PHE A 106 -2.21 2.00 -9.94
CA PHE A 106 -2.24 1.02 -11.03
C PHE A 106 -1.42 -0.23 -10.71
N CYS A 107 -0.22 -0.09 -10.12
CA CYS A 107 0.58 -1.24 -9.71
C CYS A 107 -0.14 -2.14 -8.70
N ALA A 108 -1.03 -1.59 -7.87
CA ALA A 108 -1.81 -2.35 -6.90
C ALA A 108 -2.90 -3.25 -7.52
N LEU A 109 -3.25 -3.02 -8.80
CA LEU A 109 -4.25 -3.81 -9.53
C LEU A 109 -3.63 -4.89 -10.44
N VAL A 110 -2.30 -4.99 -10.45
CA VAL A 110 -1.55 -6.00 -11.20
C VAL A 110 -1.51 -7.32 -10.39
N GLY A 111 -1.67 -8.46 -11.07
CA GLY A 111 -1.62 -9.79 -10.42
C GLY A 111 -2.46 -10.87 -11.10
N PHE A 112 -3.28 -10.49 -12.09
CA PHE A 112 -4.16 -11.42 -12.81
C PHE A 112 -3.43 -12.47 -13.67
N ASP A 113 -2.16 -12.24 -14.01
CA ASP A 113 -1.36 -13.14 -14.85
C ASP A 113 -1.12 -14.50 -14.19
N CYS A 114 -0.96 -14.55 -12.87
CA CYS A 114 -0.78 -15.82 -12.13
C CYS A 114 -1.94 -16.79 -12.39
N SER A 115 -3.18 -16.28 -12.39
CA SER A 115 -4.38 -17.07 -12.69
C SER A 115 -4.44 -17.59 -14.14
N ILE A 116 -3.74 -16.95 -15.08
CA ILE A 116 -3.65 -17.38 -16.47
C ILE A 116 -2.65 -18.54 -16.59
N HIS A 117 -1.51 -18.46 -15.90
CA HIS A 117 -0.51 -19.55 -15.89
C HIS A 117 -1.04 -20.83 -15.24
N MET A 118 -1.97 -20.71 -14.29
CA MET A 118 -2.66 -21.86 -13.69
C MET A 118 -3.85 -22.37 -14.51
N SER A 119 -4.03 -21.90 -15.74
CA SER A 119 -5.20 -22.25 -16.56
C SER A 119 -5.31 -23.73 -16.89
N GLU A 120 -4.17 -24.42 -16.99
CA GLU A 120 -4.12 -25.86 -17.31
C GLU A 120 -4.66 -26.74 -16.18
N GLU A 121 -4.70 -26.23 -14.95
CA GLU A 121 -5.13 -26.95 -13.75
C GLU A 121 -6.58 -26.66 -13.35
N ILE A 122 -7.25 -25.73 -14.04
CA ILE A 122 -8.60 -25.24 -13.71
C ILE A 122 -9.64 -25.84 -14.64
N GLN A 123 -10.70 -26.43 -14.07
CA GLN A 123 -11.87 -26.87 -14.83
C GLN A 123 -12.62 -25.67 -15.43
N ASP A 124 -13.00 -25.78 -16.71
CA ASP A 124 -13.68 -24.70 -17.46
C ASP A 124 -12.93 -23.37 -17.44
N ALA A 125 -11.60 -23.42 -17.62
CA ALA A 125 -10.69 -22.27 -17.62
C ALA A 125 -11.20 -21.05 -18.44
N SER A 126 -11.86 -21.29 -19.59
CA SER A 126 -12.39 -20.23 -20.47
C SER A 126 -13.49 -19.37 -19.82
N ILE A 127 -14.13 -19.86 -18.76
CA ILE A 127 -15.16 -19.14 -18.00
C ILE A 127 -14.66 -18.83 -16.58
N ALA A 128 -14.01 -19.77 -15.93
CA ALA A 128 -13.54 -19.65 -14.55
C ALA A 128 -12.49 -18.54 -14.38
N ILE A 129 -11.51 -18.48 -15.29
CA ILE A 129 -10.39 -17.51 -15.18
C ILE A 129 -10.87 -16.08 -15.40
N PRO A 130 -11.62 -15.74 -16.47
CA PRO A 130 -12.13 -14.38 -16.63
C PRO A 130 -12.99 -13.93 -15.45
N ARG A 131 -13.80 -14.83 -14.89
CA ARG A 131 -14.61 -14.54 -13.69
C ARG A 131 -13.73 -14.28 -12.47
N ALA A 132 -12.74 -15.11 -12.21
CA ALA A 132 -11.82 -14.95 -11.08
C ALA A 132 -11.05 -13.62 -11.16
N ILE A 133 -10.58 -13.26 -12.36
CA ILE A 133 -9.91 -11.97 -12.60
C ILE A 133 -10.85 -10.80 -12.27
N MET A 134 -12.09 -10.82 -12.77
CA MET A 134 -13.06 -9.75 -12.50
C MET A 134 -13.43 -9.65 -11.01
N TRP A 135 -13.61 -10.80 -10.34
CA TRP A 135 -13.89 -10.87 -8.91
C TRP A 135 -12.71 -10.47 -8.03
N SER A 136 -11.49 -10.50 -8.55
CA SER A 136 -10.31 -9.99 -7.85
C SER A 136 -10.13 -8.48 -8.06
N ILE A 137 -10.20 -8.02 -9.32
CA ILE A 137 -9.89 -6.62 -9.66
C ILE A 137 -10.95 -5.66 -9.14
N ALA A 138 -12.24 -5.95 -9.32
CA ALA A 138 -13.30 -4.97 -9.00
C ALA A 138 -13.37 -4.62 -7.50
N PRO A 139 -13.36 -5.59 -6.56
CA PRO A 139 -13.32 -5.27 -5.13
C PRO A 139 -12.01 -4.60 -4.72
N ASN A 140 -10.87 -5.03 -5.25
CA ASN A 140 -9.58 -4.42 -4.92
C ASN A 140 -9.50 -2.96 -5.40
N ALA A 141 -10.01 -2.65 -6.60
CA ALA A 141 -10.10 -1.29 -7.09
C ALA A 141 -11.01 -0.42 -6.21
N PHE A 142 -12.14 -0.95 -5.75
CA PHE A 142 -13.03 -0.26 -4.84
C PHE A 142 -12.36 0.01 -3.48
N MET A 143 -11.71 -0.99 -2.89
CA MET A 143 -10.97 -0.86 -1.63
C MET A 143 -9.83 0.16 -1.76
N ALA A 144 -9.04 0.09 -2.84
CA ALA A 144 -7.96 1.03 -3.10
C ALA A 144 -8.48 2.46 -3.25
N PHE A 145 -9.58 2.67 -3.98
CA PHE A 145 -10.21 3.98 -4.12
C PHE A 145 -10.66 4.54 -2.76
N PHE A 146 -11.32 3.71 -1.93
CA PHE A 146 -11.78 4.12 -0.61
C PHE A 146 -10.63 4.44 0.35
N MET A 147 -9.54 3.67 0.28
CA MET A 147 -8.32 3.92 1.05
C MET A 147 -7.64 5.21 0.62
N ILE A 148 -7.52 5.48 -0.68
CA ILE A 148 -6.95 6.73 -1.21
C ILE A 148 -7.75 7.93 -0.70
N LEU A 149 -9.09 7.89 -0.80
CA LEU A 149 -9.94 8.95 -0.27
C LEU A 149 -9.69 9.17 1.22
N THR A 150 -9.72 8.09 2.01
CA THR A 150 -9.45 8.16 3.46
C THR A 150 -8.13 8.85 3.75
N LEU A 151 -7.05 8.45 3.08
CA LEU A 151 -5.73 9.03 3.31
C LEU A 151 -5.70 10.52 2.95
N ILE A 152 -6.28 10.94 1.83
CA ILE A 152 -6.26 12.36 1.43
C ILE A 152 -7.12 13.21 2.37
N PHE A 153 -8.25 12.68 2.87
CA PHE A 153 -9.04 13.38 3.90
C PHE A 153 -8.32 13.49 5.25
N CYS A 154 -7.44 12.54 5.59
CA CYS A 154 -6.72 12.51 6.86
C CYS A 154 -5.29 13.10 6.78
N ILE A 155 -4.84 13.54 5.60
CA ILE A 155 -3.42 13.91 5.38
C ILE A 155 -3.01 15.19 6.13
N GLY A 156 -3.90 16.16 6.31
CA GLY A 156 -3.54 17.46 6.89
C GLY A 156 -2.50 18.21 6.04
N ASP A 157 -1.44 18.71 6.67
CA ASP A 157 -0.37 19.45 6.00
C ASP A 157 0.61 18.54 5.25
N VAL A 158 0.58 18.64 3.91
CA VAL A 158 1.38 17.81 3.00
C VAL A 158 2.88 18.11 3.13
N GLU A 159 3.26 19.38 3.33
CA GLU A 159 4.68 19.77 3.39
C GLU A 159 5.37 19.20 4.63
N SER A 160 4.67 19.22 5.78
CA SER A 160 5.15 18.57 7.02
C SER A 160 5.36 17.07 6.85
N ILE A 161 4.45 16.38 6.13
CA ILE A 161 4.55 14.93 5.91
C ILE A 161 5.72 14.58 4.99
N LEU A 162 5.92 15.32 3.91
CA LEU A 162 7.00 15.08 2.95
C LEU A 162 8.38 15.34 3.54
N ASN A 163 8.49 16.32 4.45
CA ASN A 163 9.73 16.64 5.16
C ASN A 163 9.95 15.79 6.42
N SER A 164 9.08 14.81 6.70
CA SER A 164 9.16 14.00 7.91
C SER A 164 10.37 13.06 7.93
N LYS A 165 10.87 12.78 9.14
CA LYS A 165 11.99 11.86 9.36
C LYS A 165 11.72 10.43 8.88
N SER A 166 10.45 10.01 8.86
CA SER A 166 10.04 8.67 8.46
C SER A 166 10.33 8.37 6.98
N LYS A 167 10.39 9.40 6.13
CA LYS A 167 10.47 9.34 4.65
C LYS A 167 9.34 8.55 3.98
N GLU A 168 8.37 8.08 4.75
CA GLU A 168 7.23 7.27 4.31
C GLU A 168 5.94 7.99 4.73
N PRO A 169 5.27 8.69 3.79
CA PRO A 169 4.17 9.61 4.11
C PRO A 169 3.04 9.02 4.95
N PHE A 170 2.68 7.76 4.71
CA PHE A 170 1.58 7.11 5.43
C PHE A 170 1.92 6.81 6.90
N ILE A 171 3.20 6.58 7.23
CA ILE A 171 3.63 6.36 8.62
C ILE A 171 3.47 7.67 9.41
N GLN A 172 3.89 8.79 8.82
CA GLN A 172 3.71 10.09 9.44
C GLN A 172 2.23 10.47 9.55
N LEU A 173 1.41 10.13 8.56
CA LEU A 173 -0.04 10.34 8.63
C LEU A 173 -0.66 9.62 9.84
N PHE A 174 -0.31 8.36 10.07
CA PHE A 174 -0.79 7.59 11.22
C PHE A 174 -0.34 8.19 12.55
N TYR A 175 0.92 8.65 12.59
CA TYR A 175 1.47 9.33 13.75
C TYR A 175 0.77 10.67 14.03
N ASN A 176 0.43 11.44 12.99
CA ASN A 176 -0.30 12.70 13.14
C ASN A 176 -1.78 12.51 13.53
N SER A 177 -2.34 11.33 13.25
CA SER A 177 -3.73 10.99 13.53
C SER A 177 -3.94 10.44 14.95
N THR A 178 -2.88 10.19 15.72
CA THR A 178 -2.92 9.64 17.09
C THR A 178 -2.34 10.63 18.09
#